data_AF-A0A1J5P5F2-F1
#
_entry.id   AF-A0A1J5P5F2-F1
#
_cell.length_a   1.000
_cell.length_b   1.000
_cell.length_c   1.000
_cell.angle_alpha   90.00
_cell.angle_beta   90.00
_cell.angle_gamma   90.00
#
_symmetry.space_group_name_H-M   'P 1'
#
loop_
_entity.id
_entity.type
_entity.pdbx_description
1 polymer ?
#
loop_
_entity_poly.entity_id
_entity_poly.type
_entity_poly.pdbx_seq_one_letter_code
_entity_poly.pdbx_strand_id
1 'polypeptide(L)'
;MNGANMSRTEPYSPQTSSYDYDAPVDEAGNATAKFYKFRAVIEKHLPAGVKLPPVPKKIKTIAINNIVLNGHSALFNNLGKPVIAEHPLCFEDLNQGYGLVLYRTTLKNAVSGLLKIKQLRDYATIYLNGKRVSVLDRRLRQDSVQISSTEPNTVLDILVENNGRINYGPYLTDNRQGITEKVTLNNDELTGWKMYKFPFSTTPLFKYGTNKGTNELQPALYKGSFTLTKTGDTFLDLHGFGKGFVFLNGRNLGKYWYIGPQQTLYIPASWLNKGINQIVVFDELKGDHKSISTLDHPVLNEVVKE
;
A
#
# COMPACT_ATOMS: atom_id res chain seq x y z
N MET A 1 -1.77 -6.63 -8.49
CA MET A 1 -3.05 -6.06 -8.01
C MET A 1 -3.61 -7.05 -7.02
N ASN A 2 -3.84 -6.65 -5.77
CA ASN A 2 -4.37 -7.53 -4.73
C ASN A 2 -5.90 -7.43 -4.64
N GLY A 3 -6.55 -8.46 -4.12
CA GLY A 3 -7.95 -8.39 -3.69
C GLY A 3 -8.07 -8.47 -2.17
N ALA A 4 -9.28 -8.76 -1.70
CA ALA A 4 -9.59 -8.94 -0.30
C ALA A 4 -10.68 -10.00 -0.10
N ASN A 5 -10.79 -10.50 1.13
CA ASN A 5 -11.89 -11.36 1.56
C ASN A 5 -12.67 -10.69 2.69
N MET A 6 -13.95 -11.00 2.79
CA MET A 6 -14.80 -10.65 3.94
C MET A 6 -15.97 -11.63 4.00
N SER A 7 -16.39 -12.01 5.19
CA SER A 7 -17.58 -12.84 5.39
C SER A 7 -18.48 -12.23 6.46
N ARG A 8 -19.59 -12.90 6.78
CA ARG A 8 -20.47 -12.46 7.87
C ARG A 8 -19.79 -12.58 9.24
N THR A 9 -18.82 -13.47 9.37
CA THR A 9 -18.11 -13.78 10.62
C THR A 9 -16.70 -13.20 10.63
N GLU A 10 -16.05 -13.15 9.48
CA GLU A 10 -14.67 -12.68 9.33
C GLU A 10 -14.61 -11.21 8.88
N PRO A 11 -13.75 -10.38 9.50
CA PRO A 11 -13.59 -9.00 9.08
C PRO A 11 -12.98 -8.89 7.68
N TYR A 12 -13.04 -7.67 7.13
CA TYR A 12 -12.31 -7.35 5.90
C TYR A 12 -10.83 -7.72 6.04
N SER A 13 -10.31 -8.47 5.07
CA SER A 13 -8.96 -9.03 5.10
C SER A 13 -8.30 -8.81 3.72
N PRO A 14 -7.48 -7.77 3.55
CA PRO A 14 -6.78 -7.54 2.30
C PRO A 14 -5.70 -8.60 2.10
N GLN A 15 -5.53 -9.04 0.86
CA GLN A 15 -4.48 -9.98 0.48
C GLN A 15 -3.15 -9.24 0.32
N THR A 16 -2.05 -9.92 0.65
CA THR A 16 -0.67 -9.44 0.46
C THR A 16 -0.34 -9.21 -1.01
N SER A 17 0.77 -8.53 -1.29
CA SER A 17 1.26 -8.37 -2.66
C SER A 17 1.86 -9.67 -3.20
N SER A 18 2.59 -10.40 -2.35
CA SER A 18 3.11 -11.71 -2.68
C SER A 18 1.96 -12.67 -2.93
N TYR A 19 2.10 -13.44 -4.00
CA TYR A 19 1.20 -14.54 -4.36
C TYR A 19 1.99 -15.85 -4.47
N ASP A 20 3.03 -16.01 -3.64
CA ASP A 20 3.84 -17.22 -3.53
C ASP A 20 2.99 -18.48 -3.31
N TYR A 21 1.91 -18.34 -2.52
CA TYR A 21 0.88 -19.36 -2.33
C TYR A 21 1.39 -20.66 -1.69
N ASP A 22 2.64 -20.69 -1.18
CA ASP A 22 3.36 -21.92 -0.86
C ASP A 22 3.27 -22.92 -2.03
N ALA A 23 3.36 -22.42 -3.26
CA ALA A 23 3.22 -23.22 -4.46
C ALA A 23 4.45 -24.14 -4.66
N PRO A 24 4.34 -25.18 -5.52
CA PRO A 24 5.51 -25.94 -5.96
C PRO A 24 6.60 -25.04 -6.57
N VAL A 25 6.22 -23.96 -7.23
CA VAL A 25 7.15 -22.95 -7.77
C VAL A 25 6.95 -21.67 -6.97
N ASP A 26 8.02 -21.14 -6.39
CA ASP A 26 7.96 -19.92 -5.54
C ASP A 26 7.66 -18.65 -6.35
N GLU A 27 7.42 -17.53 -5.66
CA GLU A 27 7.13 -16.21 -6.28
C GLU A 27 8.21 -15.76 -7.29
N ALA A 28 9.47 -16.18 -7.06
CA ALA A 28 10.60 -15.88 -7.95
C ALA A 28 10.81 -16.96 -9.04
N GLY A 29 9.87 -17.90 -9.21
CA GLY A 29 9.90 -18.88 -10.28
C GLY A 29 10.78 -20.10 -10.03
N ASN A 30 11.21 -20.35 -8.79
CA ASN A 30 12.13 -21.45 -8.48
C ASN A 30 11.41 -22.69 -7.96
N ALA A 31 11.93 -23.87 -8.33
CA ALA A 31 11.43 -25.14 -7.82
C ALA A 31 11.66 -25.27 -6.31
N THR A 32 10.59 -25.46 -5.55
CA THR A 32 10.65 -25.67 -4.09
C THR A 32 10.78 -27.16 -3.74
N ALA A 33 10.97 -27.48 -2.46
CA ALA A 33 10.90 -28.86 -1.98
C ALA A 33 9.56 -29.53 -2.33
N LYS A 34 8.46 -28.77 -2.39
CA LYS A 34 7.14 -29.25 -2.79
C LYS A 34 7.10 -29.63 -4.27
N PHE A 35 7.75 -28.87 -5.15
CA PHE A 35 7.89 -29.24 -6.56
C PHE A 35 8.56 -30.59 -6.76
N TYR A 36 9.68 -30.85 -6.08
CA TYR A 36 10.37 -32.14 -6.22
C TYR A 36 9.52 -33.32 -5.74
N LYS A 37 8.71 -33.14 -4.70
CA LYS A 37 7.74 -34.16 -4.26
C LYS A 37 6.66 -34.43 -5.31
N PHE A 38 6.06 -33.37 -5.87
CA PHE A 38 5.06 -33.51 -6.94
C PHE A 38 5.68 -34.19 -8.17
N ARG A 39 6.88 -33.75 -8.56
CA ARG A 39 7.64 -34.30 -9.68
C ARG A 39 7.89 -35.80 -9.51
N ALA A 40 8.33 -36.24 -8.32
CA ALA A 40 8.61 -37.64 -8.04
C ALA A 40 7.34 -38.53 -8.11
N VAL A 41 6.16 -37.98 -7.80
CA VAL A 41 4.89 -38.69 -8.00
C VAL A 41 4.57 -38.79 -9.49
N ILE A 42 4.67 -37.68 -10.23
CA ILE A 42 4.39 -37.64 -11.67
C ILE A 42 5.30 -38.62 -12.43
N GLU A 43 6.59 -38.70 -12.08
CA GLU A 43 7.55 -39.62 -12.70
C GLU A 43 7.12 -41.09 -12.62
N LYS A 44 6.40 -41.49 -11.57
CA LYS A 44 5.91 -42.87 -11.41
C LYS A 44 4.74 -43.22 -12.32
N HIS A 45 4.07 -42.22 -12.89
CA HIS A 45 2.87 -42.37 -13.71
C HIS A 45 3.12 -42.03 -15.19
N LEU A 46 4.40 -41.95 -15.60
CA LEU A 46 4.76 -41.74 -16.99
C LEU A 46 4.66 -43.05 -17.80
N PRO A 47 4.38 -42.96 -19.12
CA PRO A 47 4.54 -44.09 -20.02
C PRO A 47 5.97 -44.64 -19.97
N ALA A 48 6.11 -45.96 -20.22
CA ALA A 48 7.41 -46.61 -20.22
C ALA A 48 8.40 -45.90 -21.17
N GLY A 49 9.62 -45.65 -20.67
CA GLY A 49 10.68 -44.98 -21.43
C GLY A 49 10.59 -43.44 -21.48
N VAL A 50 9.48 -42.83 -21.04
CA VAL A 50 9.34 -41.38 -20.98
C VAL A 50 9.99 -40.83 -19.70
N LYS A 51 10.73 -39.74 -19.83
CA LYS A 51 11.36 -39.02 -18.71
C LYS A 51 10.92 -37.57 -18.70
N LEU A 52 10.76 -37.00 -17.51
CA LEU A 52 10.51 -35.57 -17.37
C LEU A 52 11.74 -34.74 -17.77
N PRO A 53 11.57 -33.53 -18.34
CA PRO A 53 12.67 -32.64 -18.68
C PRO A 53 13.46 -32.22 -17.44
N PRO A 54 14.75 -31.85 -17.57
CA PRO A 54 15.53 -31.37 -16.44
C PRO A 54 14.91 -30.12 -15.82
N VAL A 55 15.09 -29.95 -14.51
CA VAL A 55 14.62 -28.76 -13.80
C VAL A 55 15.57 -27.59 -14.11
N PRO A 56 15.05 -26.40 -14.49
CA PRO A 56 15.89 -25.22 -14.68
C PRO A 56 16.68 -24.87 -13.41
N LYS A 57 17.87 -24.28 -13.60
CA LYS A 57 18.68 -23.79 -12.48
C LYS A 57 17.98 -22.61 -11.79
N LYS A 58 18.15 -22.52 -10.47
CA LYS A 58 17.66 -21.39 -9.66
C LYS A 58 18.18 -20.06 -10.24
N ILE A 59 17.32 -19.05 -10.29
CA ILE A 59 17.68 -17.71 -10.73
C ILE A 59 18.64 -17.09 -9.71
N LYS A 60 19.65 -16.36 -10.19
CA LYS A 60 20.60 -15.66 -9.32
C LYS A 60 19.94 -14.43 -8.72
N THR A 61 20.05 -14.31 -7.41
CA THR A 61 19.62 -13.14 -6.67
C THR A 61 20.80 -12.23 -6.31
N ILE A 62 20.52 -10.96 -6.07
CA ILE A 62 21.48 -9.95 -5.61
C ILE A 62 20.91 -9.21 -4.39
N ALA A 63 21.78 -8.59 -3.61
CA ALA A 63 21.43 -7.66 -2.54
C ALA A 63 22.06 -6.30 -2.82
N ILE A 64 21.32 -5.22 -2.57
CA ILE A 64 21.73 -3.84 -2.80
C ILE A 64 21.56 -3.09 -1.49
N ASN A 65 22.67 -2.68 -0.90
CA ASN A 65 22.67 -2.00 0.39
C ASN A 65 22.57 -0.49 0.20
N ASN A 66 21.82 0.16 1.10
CA ASN A 66 21.83 1.60 1.30
C ASN A 66 21.54 2.44 0.03
N ILE A 67 20.45 2.13 -0.66
CA ILE A 67 19.92 2.98 -1.72
C ILE A 67 19.43 4.28 -1.07
N VAL A 68 20.14 5.38 -1.31
CA VAL A 68 19.84 6.67 -0.70
C VAL A 68 18.56 7.27 -1.27
N LEU A 69 17.66 7.70 -0.39
CA LEU A 69 16.40 8.38 -0.69
C LEU A 69 16.56 9.88 -0.48
N ASN A 70 17.14 10.58 -1.47
CA ASN A 70 17.48 12.00 -1.37
C ASN A 70 16.33 12.95 -1.78
N GLY A 71 15.29 12.44 -2.44
CA GLY A 71 14.09 13.22 -2.79
C GLY A 71 12.96 12.98 -1.81
N HIS A 72 12.24 14.03 -1.46
CA HIS A 72 11.06 13.98 -0.60
C HIS A 72 9.92 14.83 -1.18
N SER A 73 8.69 14.32 -1.13
CA SER A 73 7.49 15.04 -1.55
C SER A 73 6.30 14.69 -0.66
N ALA A 74 5.87 15.62 0.18
CA ALA A 74 4.66 15.45 0.99
C ALA A 74 3.42 15.43 0.08
N LEU A 75 2.51 14.49 0.30
CA LEU A 75 1.32 14.30 -0.52
C LEU A 75 0.43 15.55 -0.52
N PHE A 76 0.25 16.17 0.65
CA PHE A 76 -0.62 17.33 0.84
C PHE A 76 -0.09 18.62 0.21
N ASN A 77 1.18 18.65 -0.22
CA ASN A 77 1.74 19.75 -1.01
C ASN A 77 1.52 19.59 -2.52
N ASN A 78 0.97 18.46 -2.95
CA ASN A 78 0.75 18.10 -4.36
C ASN A 78 -0.73 17.81 -4.65
N LEU A 79 -1.64 18.58 -4.04
CA LEU A 79 -3.07 18.44 -4.29
C LEU A 79 -3.42 18.91 -5.72
N GLY A 80 -4.11 18.06 -6.47
CA GLY A 80 -4.70 18.43 -7.76
C GLY A 80 -5.96 19.29 -7.62
N LYS A 81 -6.72 19.45 -8.71
CA LYS A 81 -8.05 20.08 -8.66
C LYS A 81 -9.01 19.18 -7.87
N PRO A 82 -9.70 19.70 -6.84
CA PRO A 82 -10.68 18.91 -6.11
C PRO A 82 -11.97 18.73 -6.90
N VAL A 83 -12.66 17.63 -6.64
CA VAL A 83 -14.10 17.51 -6.86
C VAL A 83 -14.80 18.06 -5.62
N ILE A 84 -15.79 18.93 -5.80
CA ILE A 84 -16.52 19.57 -4.70
C ILE A 84 -17.93 18.99 -4.68
N ALA A 85 -18.40 18.57 -3.50
CA ALA A 85 -19.77 18.13 -3.30
C ALA A 85 -20.21 18.34 -1.84
N GLU A 86 -21.51 18.39 -1.60
CA GLU A 86 -22.04 18.57 -0.25
C GLU A 86 -21.79 17.35 0.65
N HIS A 87 -21.85 16.14 0.06
CA HIS A 87 -21.58 14.87 0.74
C HIS A 87 -20.32 14.20 0.14
N PRO A 88 -19.62 13.34 0.89
CA PRO A 88 -18.47 12.63 0.35
C PRO A 88 -18.90 11.68 -0.77
N LEU A 89 -18.13 11.67 -1.87
CA LEU A 89 -18.31 10.74 -2.97
C LEU A 89 -17.39 9.54 -2.80
N CYS A 90 -17.87 8.35 -3.13
CA CYS A 90 -17.01 7.17 -3.15
C CYS A 90 -16.01 7.25 -4.32
N PHE A 91 -15.03 6.34 -4.34
CA PHE A 91 -14.00 6.26 -5.38
C PHE A 91 -14.60 6.12 -6.78
N GLU A 92 -15.65 5.30 -6.93
CA GLU A 92 -16.32 5.07 -8.21
C GLU A 92 -17.03 6.32 -8.74
N ASP A 93 -17.71 7.08 -7.88
CA ASP A 93 -18.37 8.35 -8.25
C ASP A 93 -17.35 9.43 -8.63
N LEU A 94 -16.13 9.34 -8.08
CA LEU A 94 -15.00 10.18 -8.44
C LEU A 94 -14.30 9.74 -9.74
N ASN A 95 -14.78 8.67 -10.37
CA ASN A 95 -14.15 8.00 -11.51
C ASN A 95 -12.69 7.62 -11.21
N GLN A 96 -12.47 6.94 -10.07
CA GLN A 96 -11.17 6.46 -9.63
C GLN A 96 -11.25 5.00 -9.17
N GLY A 97 -10.49 4.11 -9.82
CA GLY A 97 -10.48 2.70 -9.47
C GLY A 97 -9.64 2.36 -8.23
N TYR A 98 -8.46 2.95 -8.08
CA TYR A 98 -7.43 2.51 -7.11
C TYR A 98 -6.75 3.69 -6.42
N GLY A 99 -5.80 3.41 -5.53
CA GLY A 99 -4.98 4.42 -4.86
C GLY A 99 -5.69 5.02 -3.65
N LEU A 100 -5.62 6.35 -3.52
CA LEU A 100 -6.11 7.09 -2.37
C LEU A 100 -7.02 8.25 -2.79
N VAL A 101 -7.93 8.64 -1.90
CA VAL A 101 -8.69 9.89 -2.00
C VAL A 101 -8.55 10.64 -0.68
N LEU A 102 -8.17 11.91 -0.78
CA LEU A 102 -8.22 12.83 0.35
C LEU A 102 -9.57 13.51 0.39
N TYR A 103 -10.32 13.33 1.46
CA TYR A 103 -11.57 14.01 1.77
C TYR A 103 -11.29 15.15 2.74
N ARG A 104 -11.51 16.40 2.30
CA ARG A 104 -11.24 17.61 3.09
C ARG A 104 -12.52 18.38 3.35
N THR A 105 -12.74 18.79 4.59
CA THR A 105 -13.75 19.79 4.98
C THR A 105 -13.20 20.71 6.07
N THR A 106 -13.99 21.68 6.54
CA THR A 106 -13.63 22.64 7.58
C THR A 106 -14.59 22.53 8.75
N LEU A 107 -14.06 22.30 9.95
CA LEU A 107 -14.78 22.39 11.20
C LEU A 107 -14.94 23.88 11.55
N LYS A 108 -16.17 24.40 11.46
CA LYS A 108 -16.43 25.85 11.61
C LYS A 108 -16.07 26.37 13.01
N ASN A 109 -16.34 25.58 14.04
CA ASN A 109 -16.16 25.95 15.44
C ASN A 109 -15.10 25.07 16.11
N ALA A 110 -14.52 25.56 17.20
CA ALA A 110 -13.80 24.71 18.14
C ALA A 110 -14.76 23.61 18.65
N VAL A 111 -14.29 22.36 18.67
CA VAL A 111 -15.14 21.21 18.91
C VAL A 111 -14.32 20.03 19.43
N SER A 112 -14.87 19.32 20.40
CA SER A 112 -14.39 18.02 20.84
C SER A 112 -15.53 17.02 20.68
N GLY A 113 -15.24 15.86 20.11
CA GLY A 113 -16.29 14.91 19.81
C GLY A 113 -15.87 13.66 19.06
N LEU A 114 -16.82 12.72 18.99
CA LEU A 114 -16.65 11.49 18.24
C LEU A 114 -16.83 11.77 16.75
N LEU A 115 -15.72 11.72 16.01
CA LEU A 115 -15.76 11.66 14.56
C LEU A 115 -16.06 10.22 14.15
N LYS A 116 -17.11 10.01 13.36
CA LYS A 116 -17.51 8.71 12.84
C LYS A 116 -17.60 8.75 11.32
N ILE A 117 -16.94 7.80 10.66
CA ILE A 117 -16.95 7.63 9.21
C ILE A 117 -17.80 6.40 8.90
N LYS A 118 -19.07 6.62 8.54
CA LYS A 118 -19.97 5.51 8.22
C LYS A 118 -19.55 4.88 6.90
N GLN A 119 -19.42 3.54 6.93
CA GLN A 119 -18.97 2.75 5.78
C GLN A 119 -17.59 3.20 5.24
N LEU A 120 -16.61 3.36 6.15
CA LEU A 120 -15.21 3.56 5.77
C LEU A 120 -14.67 2.32 5.03
N ARG A 121 -14.12 2.53 3.84
CA ARG A 121 -13.54 1.49 2.98
C ARG A 121 -12.22 1.97 2.36
N ASP A 122 -11.05 1.56 2.80
CA ASP A 122 -10.78 0.54 3.82
C ASP A 122 -9.88 1.01 4.96
N TYR A 123 -9.02 1.99 4.72
CA TYR A 123 -8.05 2.45 5.71
C TYR A 123 -7.96 3.96 5.66
N ALA A 124 -8.09 4.62 6.81
CA ALA A 124 -8.05 6.08 6.87
C ALA A 124 -6.96 6.58 7.81
N THR A 125 -6.23 7.59 7.35
CA THR A 125 -5.42 8.46 8.20
C THR A 125 -6.13 9.81 8.35
N ILE A 126 -6.29 10.27 9.59
CA ILE A 126 -7.09 11.45 9.94
C ILE A 126 -6.17 12.55 10.44
N TYR A 127 -6.37 13.77 9.94
CA TYR A 127 -5.53 14.92 10.23
C TYR A 127 -6.39 16.14 10.60
N LEU A 128 -5.91 16.92 11.58
CA LEU A 128 -6.41 18.25 11.90
C LEU A 128 -5.29 19.26 11.62
N ASN A 129 -5.55 20.24 10.76
CA ASN A 129 -4.55 21.23 10.30
C ASN A 129 -3.22 20.58 9.87
N GLY A 130 -3.31 19.43 9.16
CA GLY A 130 -2.16 18.68 8.66
C GLY A 130 -1.44 17.80 9.70
N LYS A 131 -1.81 17.84 10.98
CA LYS A 131 -1.26 16.95 12.01
C LYS A 131 -2.10 15.66 12.10
N ARG A 132 -1.46 14.49 11.96
CA ARG A 132 -2.15 13.20 12.10
C ARG A 132 -2.64 13.04 13.54
N VAL A 133 -3.94 12.80 13.70
CA VAL A 133 -4.58 12.56 15.01
C VAL A 133 -4.99 11.11 15.20
N SER A 134 -5.21 10.38 14.11
CA SER A 134 -5.66 8.98 14.19
C SER A 134 -5.46 8.19 12.91
N VAL A 135 -5.66 6.89 13.05
CA VAL A 135 -5.69 5.88 11.99
C VAL A 135 -6.90 4.99 12.26
N LEU A 136 -7.68 4.69 11.23
CA LEU A 136 -8.81 3.76 11.30
C LEU A 136 -8.60 2.63 10.29
N ASP A 137 -8.67 1.40 10.79
CA ASP A 137 -8.50 0.19 10.00
C ASP A 137 -9.79 -0.65 9.94
N ARG A 138 -10.34 -0.83 8.73
CA ARG A 138 -11.52 -1.67 8.50
C ARG A 138 -11.31 -3.12 8.92
N ARG A 139 -10.08 -3.66 8.86
CA ARG A 139 -9.77 -5.02 9.36
C ARG A 139 -10.08 -5.16 10.84
N LEU A 140 -9.83 -4.10 11.60
CA LEU A 140 -10.07 -4.02 13.04
C LEU A 140 -11.48 -3.48 13.37
N ARG A 141 -12.34 -3.31 12.36
CA ARG A 141 -13.69 -2.74 12.48
C ARG A 141 -13.70 -1.33 13.07
N GLN A 142 -12.63 -0.57 12.87
CA GLN A 142 -12.53 0.80 13.34
C GLN A 142 -13.18 1.75 12.34
N ASP A 143 -14.14 2.55 12.81
CA ASP A 143 -14.87 3.52 11.99
C ASP A 143 -15.00 4.90 12.66
N SER A 144 -14.40 5.08 13.84
CA SER A 144 -14.58 6.27 14.65
C SER A 144 -13.39 6.56 15.57
N VAL A 145 -13.21 7.84 15.89
CA VAL A 145 -12.17 8.33 16.79
C VAL A 145 -12.65 9.59 17.50
N GLN A 146 -12.24 9.76 18.77
CA GLN A 146 -12.35 11.05 19.44
C GLN A 146 -11.36 12.06 18.84
N ILE A 147 -11.87 13.21 18.41
CA ILE A 147 -11.06 14.34 17.96
C ILE A 147 -11.31 15.55 18.85
N SER A 148 -10.32 16.42 18.96
CA SER A 148 -10.45 17.71 19.61
C SER A 148 -9.74 18.76 18.78
N SER A 149 -10.46 19.83 18.47
CA SER A 149 -9.90 21.06 17.95
C SER A 149 -10.26 22.23 18.84
N THR A 150 -9.25 23.00 19.23
CA THR A 150 -9.39 24.21 20.04
C THR A 150 -9.63 25.46 19.21
N GLU A 151 -9.50 25.38 17.88
CA GLU A 151 -9.56 26.53 16.98
C GLU A 151 -10.75 26.44 16.01
N PRO A 152 -11.46 27.54 15.73
CA PRO A 152 -12.44 27.58 14.65
C PRO A 152 -11.75 27.42 13.29
N ASN A 153 -12.52 27.08 12.27
CA ASN A 153 -12.05 26.86 10.90
C ASN A 153 -10.92 25.83 10.76
N THR A 154 -10.89 24.83 11.64
CA THR A 154 -9.91 23.73 11.56
C THR A 154 -10.13 22.92 10.30
N VAL A 155 -9.07 22.69 9.53
CA VAL A 155 -9.11 21.80 8.36
C VAL A 155 -9.11 20.36 8.84
N LEU A 156 -10.17 19.63 8.53
CA LEU A 156 -10.26 18.18 8.70
C LEU A 156 -9.92 17.51 7.37
N ASP A 157 -8.89 16.67 7.42
CA ASP A 157 -8.43 15.86 6.31
C ASP A 157 -8.56 14.37 6.66
N ILE A 158 -9.21 13.62 5.79
CA ILE A 158 -9.35 12.16 5.90
C ILE A 158 -8.77 11.58 4.61
N LEU A 159 -7.56 11.05 4.67
CA LEU A 159 -6.96 10.34 3.55
C LEU A 159 -7.39 8.88 3.63
N VAL A 160 -8.08 8.39 2.60
CA VAL A 160 -8.59 7.02 2.54
C VAL A 160 -7.85 6.25 1.46
N GLU A 161 -7.31 5.09 1.82
CA GLU A 161 -6.74 4.11 0.88
C GLU A 161 -7.76 3.01 0.56
N ASN A 162 -7.88 2.69 -0.74
CA ASN A 162 -8.49 1.44 -1.20
C ASN A 162 -7.48 0.29 -1.01
N ASN A 163 -7.70 -0.57 0.00
CA ASN A 163 -6.76 -1.65 0.34
C ASN A 163 -6.88 -2.90 -0.54
N GLY A 164 -7.87 -2.95 -1.41
CA GLY A 164 -8.15 -4.10 -2.27
C GLY A 164 -9.63 -4.41 -2.23
N ARG A 165 -10.25 -4.49 -3.41
CA ARG A 165 -11.66 -4.88 -3.50
C ARG A 165 -11.83 -6.34 -3.12
N ILE A 166 -12.88 -6.61 -2.34
CA ILE A 166 -13.39 -7.97 -2.08
C ILE A 166 -13.56 -8.71 -3.40
N ASN A 167 -13.03 -9.94 -3.50
CA ASN A 167 -13.04 -10.75 -4.71
C ASN A 167 -13.79 -12.09 -4.57
N TYR A 168 -14.42 -12.32 -3.41
CA TYR A 168 -15.18 -13.53 -3.12
C TYR A 168 -16.28 -13.26 -2.09
N GLY A 169 -17.35 -14.06 -2.13
CA GLY A 169 -18.37 -14.10 -1.08
C GLY A 169 -19.50 -13.06 -1.23
N PRO A 170 -20.36 -12.94 -0.21
CA PRO A 170 -21.64 -12.22 -0.30
C PRO A 170 -21.50 -10.70 -0.46
N TYR A 171 -20.31 -10.15 -0.18
CA TYR A 171 -20.03 -8.71 -0.27
C TYR A 171 -19.33 -8.32 -1.58
N LEU A 172 -19.24 -9.23 -2.57
CA LEU A 172 -18.59 -8.95 -3.85
C LEU A 172 -19.17 -7.72 -4.56
N THR A 173 -20.49 -7.57 -4.54
CA THR A 173 -21.20 -6.46 -5.20
C THR A 173 -21.36 -5.22 -4.31
N ASP A 174 -21.22 -5.36 -2.98
CA ASP A 174 -21.19 -4.24 -2.03
C ASP A 174 -19.75 -3.89 -1.65
N ASN A 175 -19.05 -3.28 -2.59
CA ASN A 175 -17.60 -3.14 -2.51
C ASN A 175 -17.08 -1.84 -3.14
N ARG A 176 -17.94 -0.82 -3.17
CA ARG A 176 -17.53 0.57 -3.43
C ARG A 176 -16.50 1.00 -2.38
N GLN A 177 -15.63 1.93 -2.72
CA GLN A 177 -14.44 2.28 -1.94
C GLN A 177 -14.44 3.75 -1.52
N GLY A 178 -13.66 4.10 -0.50
CA GLY A 178 -13.64 5.44 0.10
C GLY A 178 -14.64 5.60 1.25
N ILE A 179 -15.25 6.78 1.33
CA ILE A 179 -16.36 7.05 2.24
C ILE A 179 -17.64 6.87 1.43
N THR A 180 -18.40 5.79 1.67
CA THR A 180 -19.55 5.45 0.82
C THR A 180 -20.89 5.95 1.35
N GLU A 181 -20.92 6.51 2.55
CA GLU A 181 -22.13 7.09 3.14
C GLU A 181 -21.86 8.52 3.63
N LYS A 182 -21.42 8.69 4.89
CA LYS A 182 -21.23 10.02 5.48
C LYS A 182 -20.24 10.04 6.62
N VAL A 183 -19.85 11.26 7.00
CA VAL A 183 -19.03 11.54 8.18
C VAL A 183 -19.85 12.38 9.15
N THR A 184 -19.84 12.01 10.42
CA THR A 184 -20.53 12.76 11.48
C THR A 184 -19.56 13.13 12.60
N LEU A 185 -19.76 14.29 13.23
CA LEU A 185 -19.09 14.69 14.46
C LEU A 185 -20.15 14.92 15.53
N ASN A 186 -20.11 14.17 16.64
CA ASN A 186 -21.17 14.19 17.66
C ASN A 186 -22.58 13.95 17.09
N ASN A 187 -22.69 13.08 16.08
CA ASN A 187 -23.88 12.75 15.30
C ASN A 187 -24.36 13.84 14.31
N ASP A 188 -23.76 15.03 14.31
CA ASP A 188 -24.03 16.05 13.30
C ASP A 188 -23.25 15.72 12.02
N GLU A 189 -23.93 15.71 10.88
CA GLU A 189 -23.32 15.40 9.60
C GLU A 189 -22.40 16.54 9.13
N LEU A 190 -21.19 16.17 8.72
CA LEU A 190 -20.23 17.09 8.13
C LEU A 190 -20.44 17.16 6.62
N THR A 191 -20.50 18.38 6.08
CA THR A 191 -20.75 18.63 4.67
C THR A 191 -19.68 19.55 4.04
N GLY A 192 -19.85 19.93 2.77
CA GLY A 192 -18.95 20.86 2.06
C GLY A 192 -17.58 20.27 1.75
N TRP A 193 -17.56 19.09 1.12
CA TRP A 193 -16.35 18.31 0.87
C TRP A 193 -15.58 18.75 -0.36
N LYS A 194 -14.25 18.78 -0.23
CA LYS A 194 -13.27 18.82 -1.32
C LYS A 194 -12.57 17.47 -1.38
N MET A 195 -12.64 16.78 -2.52
CA MET A 195 -12.08 15.45 -2.70
C MET A 195 -10.94 15.48 -3.72
N TYR A 196 -9.76 15.01 -3.32
CA TYR A 196 -8.56 15.00 -4.14
C TYR A 196 -8.14 13.58 -4.49
N LYS A 197 -7.94 13.35 -5.79
CA LYS A 197 -7.73 12.04 -6.38
C LYS A 197 -6.24 11.69 -6.48
N PHE A 198 -5.86 10.52 -5.98
CA PHE A 198 -4.51 9.97 -6.07
C PHE A 198 -4.54 8.53 -6.59
N PRO A 199 -4.73 8.30 -7.90
CA PRO A 199 -4.91 6.96 -8.45
C PRO A 199 -3.64 6.08 -8.39
N PHE A 200 -2.46 6.69 -8.45
CA PHE A 200 -1.15 6.01 -8.39
C PHE A 200 -0.99 4.80 -9.32
N SER A 201 -1.63 4.83 -10.49
CA SER A 201 -1.46 3.83 -11.55
C SER A 201 -0.03 3.84 -12.12
N THR A 202 0.63 4.99 -12.10
CA THR A 202 2.03 5.19 -12.45
C THR A 202 2.71 6.06 -11.40
N THR A 203 4.04 6.15 -11.45
CA THR A 203 4.77 7.11 -10.60
C THR A 203 4.23 8.52 -10.82
N PRO A 204 3.85 9.23 -9.74
CA PRO A 204 3.27 10.57 -9.87
C PRO A 204 4.33 11.58 -10.32
N LEU A 205 3.91 12.56 -11.12
CA LEU A 205 4.73 13.70 -11.54
C LEU A 205 4.76 14.80 -10.47
N PHE A 206 5.13 14.44 -9.25
CA PHE A 206 5.21 15.38 -8.12
C PHE A 206 6.52 16.15 -8.12
N LYS A 207 6.49 17.33 -7.49
CA LYS A 207 7.69 18.11 -7.24
C LYS A 207 8.39 17.53 -6.01
N TYR A 208 9.63 17.10 -6.20
CA TYR A 208 10.47 16.59 -5.11
C TYR A 208 11.39 17.73 -4.62
N GLY A 209 11.36 17.96 -3.31
CA GLY A 209 12.40 18.73 -2.64
C GLY A 209 13.51 17.82 -2.13
N THR A 210 14.53 18.42 -1.52
CA THR A 210 15.56 17.67 -0.79
C THR A 210 14.96 16.99 0.43
N ASN A 211 15.25 15.70 0.60
CA ASN A 211 14.93 15.00 1.83
C ASN A 211 15.88 15.46 2.95
N LYS A 212 15.39 16.33 3.83
CA LYS A 212 16.13 16.81 5.02
C LYS A 212 15.86 15.95 6.27
N GLY A 213 15.03 14.92 6.14
CA GLY A 213 14.41 14.25 7.27
C GLY A 213 13.30 15.09 7.88
N THR A 214 12.17 14.45 8.17
CA THR A 214 11.02 15.11 8.80
C THR A 214 10.45 14.17 9.85
N ASN A 215 10.12 14.72 11.03
CA ASN A 215 9.38 14.01 12.05
C ASN A 215 7.85 14.09 11.80
N GLU A 216 7.44 14.67 10.68
CA GLU A 216 6.03 14.81 10.35
C GLU A 216 5.50 13.48 9.82
N LEU A 217 4.45 12.98 10.48
CA LEU A 217 3.76 11.74 10.11
C LEU A 217 2.76 11.95 8.96
N GLN A 218 3.09 12.86 8.05
CA GLN A 218 2.32 13.10 6.84
C GLN A 218 2.69 12.08 5.76
N PRO A 219 1.71 11.69 4.93
CA PRO A 219 1.94 10.74 3.85
C PRO A 219 2.85 11.38 2.80
N ALA A 220 3.91 10.69 2.40
CA ALA A 220 4.94 11.26 1.56
C ALA A 220 5.55 10.24 0.59
N LEU A 221 6.17 10.77 -0.46
CA LEU A 221 6.97 10.01 -1.40
C LEU A 221 8.45 10.29 -1.19
N TYR A 222 9.22 9.22 -1.12
CA TYR A 222 10.67 9.21 -0.99
C TYR A 222 11.28 8.67 -2.27
N LYS A 223 12.20 9.42 -2.86
CA LYS A 223 12.79 9.11 -4.16
C LYS A 223 14.29 8.91 -4.03
N GLY A 224 14.81 7.88 -4.69
CA GLY A 224 16.22 7.58 -4.77
C GLY A 224 16.62 7.01 -6.13
N SER A 225 17.93 6.92 -6.34
CA SER A 225 18.50 6.28 -7.53
C SER A 225 19.72 5.46 -7.15
N PHE A 226 19.98 4.39 -7.90
CA PHE A 226 21.14 3.51 -7.71
C PHE A 226 21.61 2.96 -9.06
N THR A 227 22.88 2.57 -9.14
CA THR A 227 23.51 2.11 -10.38
C THR A 227 23.92 0.64 -10.28
N LEU A 228 23.60 -0.15 -11.31
CA LEU A 228 23.95 -1.57 -11.38
C LEU A 228 24.87 -1.87 -12.57
N THR A 229 25.95 -2.63 -12.32
CA THR A 229 26.81 -3.16 -13.39
C THR A 229 26.29 -4.49 -13.96
N LYS A 230 25.52 -5.23 -13.16
CA LYS A 230 24.81 -6.47 -13.52
C LYS A 230 23.47 -6.50 -12.79
N THR A 231 22.45 -7.06 -13.43
CA THR A 231 21.13 -7.26 -12.83
C THR A 231 20.99 -8.68 -12.31
N GLY A 232 20.07 -8.84 -11.37
CA GLY A 232 19.66 -10.10 -10.77
C GLY A 232 18.36 -9.87 -10.01
N ASP A 233 17.64 -10.94 -9.71
CA ASP A 233 16.43 -10.86 -8.89
C ASP A 233 16.79 -10.35 -7.50
N THR A 234 15.91 -9.59 -6.86
CA THR A 234 16.18 -9.07 -5.52
C THR A 234 14.88 -8.82 -4.76
N PHE A 235 14.96 -8.57 -3.45
CA PHE A 235 13.79 -8.43 -2.59
C PHE A 235 13.91 -7.16 -1.77
N LEU A 236 13.09 -6.16 -2.05
CA LEU A 236 13.15 -4.87 -1.38
C LEU A 236 12.73 -5.00 0.08
N ASP A 237 13.60 -4.64 1.02
CA ASP A 237 13.35 -4.71 2.46
C ASP A 237 12.56 -3.49 2.96
N LEU A 238 11.39 -3.76 3.55
CA LEU A 238 10.44 -2.75 4.00
C LEU A 238 10.20 -2.77 5.51
N HIS A 239 11.02 -3.50 6.29
CA HIS A 239 10.92 -3.51 7.76
C HIS A 239 10.97 -2.10 8.39
N GLY A 240 11.82 -1.23 7.84
CA GLY A 240 11.97 0.16 8.30
C GLY A 240 10.80 1.08 7.96
N PHE A 241 9.87 0.63 7.11
CA PHE A 241 8.77 1.42 6.56
C PHE A 241 7.45 1.15 7.29
N GLY A 242 6.45 1.96 7.01
CA GLY A 242 5.12 1.93 7.60
C GLY A 242 4.14 1.17 6.73
N LYS A 243 3.48 1.88 5.81
CA LYS A 243 2.49 1.29 4.90
C LYS A 243 2.44 2.10 3.63
N GLY A 244 2.37 1.44 2.49
CA GLY A 244 2.22 2.13 1.22
C GLY A 244 2.53 1.22 0.04
N PHE A 245 3.19 1.78 -0.97
CA PHE A 245 3.56 1.06 -2.20
C PHE A 245 4.83 1.63 -2.80
N VAL A 246 5.48 0.86 -3.67
CA VAL A 246 6.76 1.21 -4.26
C VAL A 246 6.66 1.24 -5.78
N PHE A 247 7.35 2.19 -6.41
CA PHE A 247 7.64 2.19 -7.83
C PHE A 247 9.11 1.95 -8.10
N LEU A 248 9.40 1.11 -9.08
CA LEU A 248 10.73 0.90 -9.65
C LEU A 248 10.69 1.24 -11.13
N ASN A 249 11.53 2.18 -11.56
CA ASN A 249 11.64 2.60 -12.96
C ASN A 249 10.27 2.96 -13.59
N GLY A 250 9.39 3.60 -12.80
CA GLY A 250 8.04 4.00 -13.23
C GLY A 250 6.94 2.95 -13.03
N ARG A 251 7.31 1.69 -12.70
CA ARG A 251 6.39 0.55 -12.55
C ARG A 251 6.00 0.36 -11.10
N ASN A 252 4.72 0.15 -10.81
CA ASN A 252 4.25 -0.14 -9.46
C ASN A 252 4.62 -1.59 -9.09
N LEU A 253 5.46 -1.77 -8.08
CA LEU A 253 5.91 -3.07 -7.57
C LEU A 253 4.85 -3.75 -6.69
N GLY A 254 3.97 -2.98 -6.07
CA GLY A 254 2.98 -3.49 -5.13
C GLY A 254 3.00 -2.75 -3.81
N LYS A 255 2.11 -3.21 -2.93
CA LYS A 255 1.88 -2.66 -1.60
C LYS A 255 2.72 -3.37 -0.54
N TYR A 256 3.06 -2.65 0.51
CA TYR A 256 3.67 -3.20 1.71
C TYR A 256 2.98 -2.67 2.96
N TRP A 257 3.11 -3.41 4.05
CA TRP A 257 2.56 -3.01 5.34
C TRP A 257 3.40 -3.65 6.45
N TYR A 258 3.90 -2.81 7.37
CA TYR A 258 4.80 -3.22 8.47
C TYR A 258 4.29 -4.39 9.31
N ILE A 259 2.97 -4.58 9.40
CA ILE A 259 2.36 -5.67 10.20
C ILE A 259 2.67 -7.07 9.68
N GLY A 260 3.09 -7.20 8.42
CA GLY A 260 3.40 -8.48 7.79
C GLY A 260 2.18 -9.30 7.34
N PRO A 261 2.36 -10.60 7.03
CA PRO A 261 3.59 -11.38 7.20
C PRO A 261 4.66 -11.12 6.11
N GLN A 262 4.26 -10.49 5.00
CA GLN A 262 5.18 -10.09 3.94
C GLN A 262 5.95 -8.82 4.34
N GLN A 263 7.27 -8.90 4.37
CA GLN A 263 8.17 -7.79 4.69
C GLN A 263 9.08 -7.37 3.54
N THR A 264 9.15 -8.18 2.48
CA THR A 264 9.86 -7.82 1.25
C THR A 264 8.97 -7.81 0.00
N LEU A 265 9.29 -6.93 -0.95
CA LEU A 265 8.71 -6.94 -2.29
C LEU A 265 9.68 -7.51 -3.30
N TYR A 266 9.25 -8.51 -4.06
CA TYR A 266 10.04 -9.11 -5.13
C TYR A 266 10.28 -8.11 -6.28
N ILE A 267 11.53 -8.02 -6.73
CA ILE A 267 11.98 -7.24 -7.88
C ILE A 267 12.62 -8.21 -8.88
N PRO A 268 11.97 -8.46 -10.02
CA PRO A 268 12.56 -9.29 -11.07
C PRO A 268 13.71 -8.55 -11.76
N ALA A 269 14.77 -9.28 -12.13
CA ALA A 269 15.94 -8.76 -12.82
C ALA A 269 15.59 -8.01 -14.12
N SER A 270 14.50 -8.43 -14.78
CA SER A 270 14.00 -7.83 -16.03
C SER A 270 13.40 -6.43 -15.86
N TRP A 271 13.11 -6.01 -14.62
CA TRP A 271 12.63 -4.66 -14.32
C TRP A 271 13.75 -3.71 -13.90
N LEU A 272 14.96 -4.25 -13.72
CA LEU A 272 16.17 -3.49 -13.44
C LEU A 272 16.94 -3.19 -14.74
N ASN A 273 17.57 -2.02 -14.76
CA ASN A 273 18.47 -1.62 -15.82
C ASN A 273 19.92 -1.89 -15.41
N LYS A 274 20.76 -2.32 -16.36
CA LYS A 274 22.21 -2.08 -16.26
C LYS A 274 22.42 -0.56 -16.41
N GLY A 275 23.05 0.06 -15.42
CA GLY A 275 23.10 1.51 -15.28
C GLY A 275 22.13 2.00 -14.21
N ILE A 276 21.54 3.18 -14.43
CA ILE A 276 20.75 3.89 -13.42
C ILE A 276 19.35 3.28 -13.29
N ASN A 277 18.93 3.07 -12.05
CA ASN A 277 17.58 2.69 -11.65
C ASN A 277 17.03 3.76 -10.71
N GLN A 278 15.72 3.98 -10.79
CA GLN A 278 15.01 4.92 -9.92
C GLN A 278 14.01 4.15 -9.05
N ILE A 279 14.01 4.44 -7.76
CA ILE A 279 13.02 3.94 -6.82
C ILE A 279 12.23 5.09 -6.22
N VAL A 280 10.92 4.90 -6.06
CA VAL A 280 10.04 5.83 -5.36
C VAL A 280 9.19 5.03 -4.37
N VAL A 281 9.28 5.34 -3.09
CA VAL A 281 8.50 4.71 -2.02
C VAL A 281 7.46 5.71 -1.53
N PHE A 282 6.19 5.35 -1.59
CA PHE A 282 5.14 6.06 -0.86
C PHE A 282 5.02 5.41 0.53
N ASP A 283 5.08 6.23 1.58
CA ASP A 283 4.79 5.81 2.96
C ASP A 283 3.70 6.72 3.53
N GLU A 284 2.61 6.10 4.00
CA GLU A 284 1.47 6.76 4.60
C GLU A 284 1.65 6.95 6.12
N LEU A 285 2.45 6.10 6.76
CA LEU A 285 2.46 5.95 8.22
C LEU A 285 3.72 6.45 8.90
N LYS A 286 4.89 6.23 8.29
CA LYS A 286 6.19 6.60 8.83
C LYS A 286 6.86 7.68 7.97
N GLY A 287 7.83 8.35 8.58
CA GLY A 287 8.60 9.43 7.96
C GLY A 287 10.10 9.21 8.13
N ASP A 288 10.88 10.24 7.79
CA ASP A 288 12.35 10.26 7.90
C ASP A 288 13.11 9.10 7.18
N HIS A 289 12.54 8.54 6.11
CA HIS A 289 13.20 7.49 5.34
C HIS A 289 14.38 8.05 4.52
N LYS A 290 15.62 7.76 4.95
CA LYS A 290 16.86 8.23 4.30
C LYS A 290 17.47 7.22 3.33
N SER A 291 17.18 5.95 3.52
CA SER A 291 17.64 4.89 2.64
C SER A 291 16.71 3.68 2.69
N ILE A 292 16.89 2.80 1.71
CA ILE A 292 16.25 1.50 1.62
C ILE A 292 17.27 0.49 1.10
N SER A 293 17.11 -0.79 1.42
CA SER A 293 18.00 -1.84 0.94
C SER A 293 17.20 -2.97 0.33
N THR A 294 17.88 -3.87 -0.36
CA THR A 294 17.31 -5.13 -0.84
C THR A 294 18.08 -6.30 -0.28
N LEU A 295 17.38 -7.42 -0.11
CA LEU A 295 17.91 -8.72 0.27
C LEU A 295 18.03 -9.63 -0.96
N ASP A 296 18.78 -10.70 -0.81
CA ASP A 296 18.92 -11.77 -1.81
C ASP A 296 17.90 -12.91 -1.62
N HIS A 297 16.99 -12.78 -0.65
CA HIS A 297 15.92 -13.73 -0.33
C HIS A 297 14.64 -13.00 0.11
N PRO A 298 13.46 -13.63 -0.03
CA PRO A 298 12.20 -13.07 0.45
C PRO A 298 12.02 -13.25 1.96
N VAL A 299 11.23 -12.36 2.58
CA VAL A 299 10.75 -12.49 3.97
C VAL A 299 9.22 -12.42 3.92
N LEU A 300 8.56 -13.58 4.05
CA LEU A 300 7.10 -13.74 3.86
C LEU A 300 6.39 -14.26 5.12
N ASN A 301 7.08 -14.35 6.25
CA ASN A 301 6.65 -15.05 7.46
C ASN A 301 6.87 -14.25 8.75
N GLU A 302 7.10 -12.94 8.65
CA GLU A 302 7.39 -12.09 9.81
C GLU A 302 6.23 -11.14 10.09
N VAL A 303 5.62 -11.30 11.26
CA VAL A 303 4.53 -10.45 11.75
C VAL A 303 5.03 -9.59 12.90
N VAL A 304 4.66 -8.31 12.89
CA VAL A 304 4.88 -7.44 14.06
C VAL A 304 3.76 -7.76 15.05
N LYS A 305 4.13 -8.27 16.23
CA LYS A 305 3.18 -8.47 17.32
C LYS A 305 2.80 -7.11 17.89
N GLU A 306 1.52 -6.79 17.84
CA GLU A 306 0.91 -5.65 18.53
C GLU A 306 0.81 -5.88 20.05
#